data_AF-A0A8J3EPJ6-F1
#
_entry.id   AF-A0A8J3EPJ6-F1
#
_cell.length_a   1.000
_cell.length_b   1.000
_cell.length_c   1.000
_cell.angle_alpha   90.00
_cell.angle_beta   90.00
_cell.angle_gamma   90.00
#
_symmetry.space_group_name_H-M   'P 1'
#
loop_
_entity.id
_entity.type
_entity.pdbx_description
1 polymer ?
#
loop_
_entity_poly.entity_id
_entity_poly.type
_entity_poly.pdbx_seq_one_letter_code
_entity_poly.pdbx_strand_id
1 'polypeptide(L)'
;MVGKKPYFIESPYFVGEPGNWHLKPNAPKEVVKEFNEFMEDDNPKPPYKDMEFIDLDFRVLYDIEKYLFGTVHSTFKEQGFLSAPDFFLIVIWKSNRSKSKVAKRLLEMGYPSLQEAVKIITTEVNLLNDSKQRMKYLMAECGFRLPMATAILTVLFPDSFTVYDVRVCDVLQEQGYKFHSLTDRKFSDRLWEDYKAYINAVSVSAPKEFCLRDKDKYLWGNPFMSS
;
A
#
# COMPACT_ATOMS: atom_id res chain seq x y z
N MET A 1 17.90 6.73 -21.93
CA MET A 1 18.24 8.10 -22.35
C MET A 1 18.85 8.80 -21.15
N VAL A 2 20.06 9.35 -21.28
CA VAL A 2 20.71 10.10 -20.19
C VAL A 2 20.00 11.45 -20.12
N GLY A 3 18.98 11.54 -19.25
CA GLY A 3 18.25 12.78 -19.01
C GLY A 3 19.20 13.86 -18.52
N LYS A 4 19.07 15.07 -19.06
CA LYS A 4 19.83 16.24 -18.61
C LYS A 4 19.64 16.40 -17.09
N LYS A 5 20.74 16.46 -16.33
CA LYS A 5 20.69 16.64 -14.88
C LYS A 5 19.93 17.95 -14.56
N PRO A 6 18.89 17.93 -13.71
CA PRO A 6 18.17 19.14 -13.31
C PRO A 6 19.09 20.13 -12.60
N TYR A 7 18.89 21.42 -12.84
CA TYR A 7 19.72 22.49 -12.27
C TYR A 7 19.46 22.69 -10.77
N PHE A 8 18.24 22.44 -10.29
CA PHE A 8 17.91 22.57 -8.86
C PHE A 8 18.78 21.68 -7.96
N ILE A 9 19.31 20.56 -8.45
CA ILE A 9 20.16 19.65 -7.66
C ILE A 9 21.45 20.34 -7.21
N GLU A 10 21.93 21.32 -7.97
CA GLU A 10 23.14 22.10 -7.68
C GLU A 10 22.82 23.40 -6.93
N SER A 11 21.54 23.67 -6.66
CA SER A 11 21.11 24.86 -5.93
C SER A 11 21.52 24.77 -4.46
N PRO A 12 22.06 25.86 -3.86
CA PRO A 12 22.37 25.89 -2.42
C PRO A 12 21.11 25.82 -1.53
N TYR A 13 19.94 25.98 -2.15
CA TYR A 13 18.64 25.84 -1.51
C TYR A 13 18.13 24.40 -1.51
N PHE A 14 18.69 23.50 -2.31
CA PHE A 14 18.24 22.12 -2.37
C PHE A 14 18.83 21.27 -1.24
N VAL A 15 17.97 20.44 -0.64
CA VAL A 15 18.33 19.44 0.36
C VAL A 15 18.03 18.07 -0.24
N GLY A 16 19.08 17.29 -0.51
CA GLY A 16 19.02 16.01 -1.23
C GLY A 16 19.11 14.76 -0.35
N GLU A 17 18.70 14.85 0.91
CA GLU A 17 18.75 13.73 1.85
C GLU A 17 17.82 12.58 1.41
N PRO A 18 18.22 11.30 1.50
CA PRO A 18 17.35 10.18 1.13
C PRO A 18 15.98 10.23 1.81
N GLY A 19 14.91 10.42 1.02
CA GLY A 19 13.54 10.51 1.52
C GLY A 19 13.11 11.89 2.06
N ASN A 20 13.98 12.90 1.99
CA ASN A 20 13.73 14.25 2.49
C ASN A 20 14.13 15.33 1.46
N TRP A 21 13.74 15.13 0.20
CA TRP A 21 14.01 16.10 -0.87
C TRP A 21 13.11 17.32 -0.72
N HIS A 22 13.71 18.49 -0.47
CA HIS A 22 12.99 19.75 -0.35
C HIS A 22 13.87 20.95 -0.68
N LEU A 23 13.25 22.13 -0.81
CA LEU A 23 13.94 23.41 -0.94
C LEU A 23 13.88 24.17 0.39
N LYS A 24 15.00 24.82 0.76
CA LYS A 24 15.07 25.77 1.87
C LYS A 24 14.13 26.96 1.62
N PRO A 25 13.63 27.61 2.68
CA PRO A 25 12.89 28.87 2.55
C PRO A 25 13.67 29.91 1.73
N ASN A 26 12.96 30.73 0.95
CA ASN A 26 13.51 31.78 0.07
C ASN A 26 14.31 31.28 -1.15
N ALA A 27 14.10 30.04 -1.60
CA ALA A 27 14.62 29.58 -2.88
C ALA A 27 14.15 30.49 -4.04
N PRO A 28 15.02 30.79 -5.03
CA PRO A 28 14.63 31.54 -6.22
C PRO A 28 13.44 30.92 -6.93
N LYS A 29 12.56 31.74 -7.51
CA LYS A 29 11.31 31.29 -8.14
C LYS A 29 11.57 30.29 -9.26
N GLU A 30 12.66 30.45 -9.98
CA GLU A 30 13.10 29.61 -11.09
C GLU A 30 13.50 28.21 -10.58
N VAL A 31 14.21 28.15 -9.45
CA VAL A 31 14.59 26.89 -8.79
C VAL A 31 13.36 26.18 -8.23
N VAL A 32 12.43 26.94 -7.62
CA VAL A 32 11.16 26.39 -7.13
C VAL A 32 10.34 25.80 -8.27
N LYS A 33 10.25 26.52 -9.39
CA LYS A 33 9.52 26.07 -10.58
C LYS A 33 10.10 24.77 -11.14
N GLU A 34 11.41 24.72 -11.39
CA GLU A 34 12.07 23.53 -11.92
C GLU A 34 11.98 22.34 -10.96
N PHE A 35 12.16 22.56 -9.65
CA PHE A 35 11.99 21.52 -8.64
C PHE A 35 10.56 20.96 -8.66
N ASN A 36 9.54 21.82 -8.72
CA ASN A 36 8.15 21.37 -8.78
C ASN A 36 7.85 20.60 -10.07
N GLU A 37 8.32 21.08 -11.23
CA GLU A 37 8.16 20.38 -12.51
C GLU A 37 8.82 18.99 -12.47
N PHE A 38 10.03 18.90 -11.92
CA PHE A 38 10.72 17.63 -11.74
C PHE A 38 9.98 16.68 -10.79
N MET A 39 9.45 17.21 -9.67
CA MET A 39 8.67 16.43 -8.72
C MET A 39 7.32 15.99 -9.30
N GLU A 40 6.72 16.76 -10.21
CA GLU A 40 5.51 16.39 -10.94
C GLU A 40 5.79 15.30 -11.99
N ASP A 41 6.95 15.32 -12.66
CA ASP A 41 7.36 14.24 -13.57
C ASP A 41 7.74 12.94 -12.84
N ASP A 42 8.40 13.04 -11.67
CA ASP A 42 8.79 11.88 -10.86
C ASP A 42 7.60 11.31 -10.05
N ASN A 43 6.62 12.16 -9.75
CA ASN A 43 5.39 11.78 -9.05
C ASN A 43 4.17 12.40 -9.74
N PRO A 44 3.82 11.92 -10.96
CA PRO A 44 2.69 12.44 -11.70
C PRO A 44 1.44 12.31 -10.84
N LYS A 45 0.78 13.44 -10.59
CA LYS A 45 -0.55 13.43 -10.00
C LYS A 45 -1.40 12.54 -10.91
N PRO A 46 -2.00 11.45 -10.40
CA PRO A 46 -2.91 10.67 -11.23
C PRO A 46 -4.01 11.61 -11.74
N PRO A 47 -4.66 11.31 -12.87
CA PRO A 47 -5.80 12.08 -13.32
C PRO A 47 -6.92 11.92 -12.27
N TYR A 48 -6.91 12.79 -11.25
CA TYR A 48 -7.89 12.80 -10.16
C TYR A 48 -9.31 13.02 -10.68
N LYS A 49 -9.46 13.44 -11.94
CA LYS A 49 -10.75 13.47 -12.66
C LYS A 49 -11.42 12.10 -12.78
N ASP A 50 -10.66 11.00 -12.76
CA ASP A 50 -11.23 9.64 -12.87
C ASP A 50 -11.55 9.01 -11.50
N MET A 51 -11.26 9.72 -10.40
CA MET A 51 -11.49 9.28 -9.03
C MET A 51 -12.47 10.25 -8.37
N GLU A 52 -13.73 10.22 -8.80
CA GLU A 52 -14.78 11.02 -8.21
C GLU A 52 -15.05 10.55 -6.77
N PHE A 53 -14.46 11.24 -5.80
CA PHE A 53 -14.78 11.12 -4.37
C PHE A 53 -16.06 11.89 -4.00
N ILE A 54 -16.94 12.15 -4.98
CA ILE A 54 -18.02 13.15 -4.88
C ILE A 54 -19.00 12.84 -3.73
N ASP A 55 -19.17 11.56 -3.39
CA ASP A 55 -20.06 11.11 -2.31
C ASP A 55 -19.33 10.65 -1.04
N LEU A 56 -18.00 10.81 -0.95
CA LEU A 56 -17.26 10.40 0.24
C LEU A 56 -17.37 11.47 1.34
N ASP A 57 -17.99 11.12 2.46
CA ASP A 57 -17.92 11.93 3.67
C ASP A 57 -16.49 11.94 4.20
N PHE A 58 -15.74 13.02 3.95
CA PHE A 58 -14.33 13.13 4.35
C PHE A 58 -14.06 12.95 5.85
N ARG A 59 -15.08 13.00 6.71
CA ARG A 59 -14.95 12.63 8.13
C ARG A 59 -14.50 11.18 8.30
N VAL A 60 -14.78 10.29 7.35
CA VAL A 60 -14.30 8.91 7.39
C VAL A 60 -12.77 8.82 7.33
N LEU A 61 -12.09 9.85 6.82
CA LEU A 61 -10.62 9.87 6.79
C LEU A 61 -10.01 10.01 8.18
N TYR A 62 -10.77 10.48 9.18
CA TYR A 62 -10.31 10.57 10.57
C TYR A 62 -10.05 9.18 11.18
N ASP A 63 -10.94 8.23 10.88
CA ASP A 63 -10.80 6.83 11.25
C ASP A 63 -10.98 5.97 10.00
N ILE A 64 -10.01 6.12 9.08
CA ILE A 64 -10.02 5.41 7.80
C ILE A 64 -10.11 3.90 8.01
N GLU A 65 -9.51 3.38 9.08
CA GLU A 65 -9.48 1.95 9.33
C GLU A 65 -10.87 1.42 9.69
N LYS A 66 -11.63 2.12 10.53
CA LYS A 66 -13.03 1.78 10.79
C LYS A 66 -13.87 1.77 9.50
N TYR A 67 -13.63 2.73 8.60
CA TYR A 67 -14.30 2.73 7.30
C TYR A 67 -13.88 1.55 6.41
N LEU A 68 -12.59 1.21 6.37
CA LEU A 68 -12.08 0.10 5.56
C LEU A 68 -12.64 -1.25 6.03
N PHE A 69 -12.57 -1.55 7.33
CA PHE A 69 -13.01 -2.85 7.85
C PHE A 69 -14.51 -2.92 8.15
N GLY A 70 -15.20 -1.77 8.25
CA GLY A 70 -16.65 -1.69 8.41
C GLY A 70 -17.37 -1.60 7.07
N THR A 71 -17.17 -0.49 6.35
CA THR A 71 -17.90 -0.19 5.11
C THR A 71 -17.29 -0.91 3.92
N VAL A 72 -15.99 -0.68 3.62
CA VAL A 72 -15.37 -1.20 2.38
C VAL A 72 -15.38 -2.73 2.34
N HIS A 73 -15.07 -3.37 3.47
CA HIS A 73 -15.18 -4.82 3.60
C HIS A 73 -16.60 -5.32 3.33
N SER A 74 -17.61 -4.73 3.97
CA SER A 74 -19.02 -5.15 3.80
C SER A 74 -19.49 -4.97 2.37
N THR A 75 -19.22 -3.81 1.75
CA THR A 75 -19.54 -3.54 0.35
C THR A 75 -18.90 -4.57 -0.57
N PHE A 76 -17.61 -4.89 -0.37
CA PHE A 76 -16.93 -5.93 -1.14
C PHE A 76 -17.60 -7.30 -0.99
N LYS A 77 -17.99 -7.68 0.23
CA LYS A 77 -18.68 -8.95 0.49
C LYS A 77 -20.04 -9.04 -0.18
N GLU A 78 -20.76 -7.93 -0.26
CA GLU A 78 -22.08 -7.85 -0.88
C GLU A 78 -22.02 -7.83 -2.42
N GLN A 79 -21.15 -7.00 -3.00
CA GLN A 79 -21.12 -6.78 -4.45
C GLN A 79 -20.05 -7.60 -5.20
N GLY A 80 -19.02 -8.08 -4.48
CA GLY A 80 -17.93 -8.88 -5.04
C GLY A 80 -16.78 -8.09 -5.69
N PHE A 81 -16.79 -6.75 -5.63
CA PHE A 81 -15.75 -5.88 -6.17
C PHE A 81 -15.63 -4.58 -5.35
N LEU A 82 -14.67 -3.72 -5.67
CA LEU A 82 -14.54 -2.36 -5.09
C LEU A 82 -14.71 -1.26 -6.14
N SER A 83 -15.07 -0.08 -5.65
CA SER A 83 -14.92 1.17 -6.40
C SER A 83 -13.46 1.64 -6.36
N ALA A 84 -13.04 2.47 -7.34
CA ALA A 84 -11.72 3.08 -7.30
C ALA A 84 -11.50 3.91 -6.02
N PRO A 85 -12.41 4.79 -5.57
CA PRO A 85 -12.26 5.50 -4.31
C PRO A 85 -11.95 4.58 -3.12
N ASP A 86 -12.73 3.51 -2.92
CA ASP A 86 -12.53 2.57 -1.80
C ASP A 86 -11.18 1.83 -1.89
N PHE A 87 -10.82 1.37 -3.09
CA PHE A 87 -9.53 0.72 -3.30
C PHE A 87 -8.35 1.65 -3.01
N PHE A 88 -8.43 2.91 -3.46
CA PHE A 88 -7.36 3.87 -3.22
C PHE A 88 -7.31 4.35 -1.76
N LEU A 89 -8.41 4.29 -1.01
CA LEU A 89 -8.36 4.47 0.45
C LEU A 89 -7.51 3.39 1.12
N ILE A 90 -7.59 2.12 0.68
CA ILE A 90 -6.70 1.05 1.17
C ILE A 90 -5.24 1.36 0.82
N VAL A 91 -4.97 1.79 -0.43
CA VAL A 91 -3.62 2.15 -0.87
C VAL A 91 -3.07 3.32 -0.04
N ILE A 92 -3.88 4.34 0.23
CA ILE A 92 -3.50 5.51 1.02
C ILE A 92 -3.24 5.12 2.47
N TRP A 93 -4.14 4.34 3.08
CA TRP A 93 -3.99 3.79 4.43
C TRP A 93 -2.68 3.00 4.57
N LYS A 94 -2.36 2.13 3.61
CA LYS A 94 -1.10 1.37 3.66
C LYS A 94 0.12 2.26 3.38
N SER A 95 0.04 3.11 2.36
CA SER A 95 1.12 3.98 1.93
C SER A 95 0.64 5.07 0.96
N ASN A 96 0.28 6.25 1.48
CA ASN A 96 -0.10 7.41 0.66
C ASN A 96 0.91 7.78 -0.44
N ARG A 97 2.21 7.54 -0.20
CA ARG A 97 3.27 7.74 -1.20
C ARG A 97 3.18 6.79 -2.40
N SER A 98 2.44 5.68 -2.29
CA SER A 98 2.28 4.69 -3.37
C SER A 98 1.09 4.97 -4.29
N LYS A 99 0.18 5.88 -3.93
CA LYS A 99 -1.08 6.10 -4.70
C LYS A 99 -0.84 6.36 -6.19
N SER A 100 0.04 7.28 -6.54
CA SER A 100 0.29 7.67 -7.92
C SER A 100 0.93 6.53 -8.71
N LYS A 101 1.84 5.79 -8.07
CA LYS A 101 2.53 4.64 -8.68
C LYS A 101 1.56 3.48 -8.93
N VAL A 102 0.61 3.26 -8.02
CA VAL A 102 -0.45 2.27 -8.21
C VAL A 102 -1.39 2.69 -9.33
N ALA A 103 -1.87 3.94 -9.33
CA ALA A 103 -2.75 4.45 -10.39
C ALA A 103 -2.10 4.35 -11.77
N LYS A 104 -0.86 4.84 -11.91
CA LYS A 104 -0.09 4.73 -13.14
C LYS A 104 0.03 3.29 -13.61
N ARG A 105 0.40 2.36 -12.71
CA ARG A 105 0.51 0.93 -13.03
C ARG A 105 -0.80 0.37 -13.56
N LEU A 106 -1.93 0.64 -12.89
CA LEU A 106 -3.23 0.13 -13.31
C LEU A 106 -3.58 0.61 -14.72
N LEU A 107 -3.31 1.87 -15.04
CA LEU A 107 -3.55 2.39 -16.40
C LEU A 107 -2.59 1.77 -17.44
N GLU A 108 -1.32 1.55 -17.06
CA GLU A 108 -0.32 0.88 -17.92
C GLU A 108 -0.66 -0.60 -18.23
N MET A 109 -1.55 -1.22 -17.45
CA MET A 109 -2.08 -2.56 -17.75
C MET A 109 -3.09 -2.56 -18.90
N GLY A 110 -3.45 -1.39 -19.45
CA GLY A 110 -4.34 -1.26 -20.61
C GLY A 110 -5.82 -1.12 -20.26
N TYR A 111 -6.15 -0.92 -18.99
CA TYR A 111 -7.55 -0.67 -18.59
C TYR A 111 -8.01 0.73 -19.03
N PRO A 112 -9.30 0.90 -19.40
CA PRO A 112 -9.82 2.20 -19.84
C PRO A 112 -9.83 3.28 -18.77
N SER A 113 -9.96 2.89 -17.50
CA SER A 113 -10.01 3.79 -16.35
C SER A 113 -9.58 3.08 -15.08
N LEU A 114 -9.28 3.85 -14.02
CA LEU A 114 -9.00 3.30 -12.69
C LEU A 114 -10.21 2.55 -12.12
N GLN A 115 -11.42 3.05 -12.38
CA GLN A 115 -12.66 2.41 -11.94
C GLN A 115 -12.79 1.01 -12.53
N GLU A 116 -12.58 0.84 -13.84
CA GLU A 116 -12.66 -0.49 -14.45
C GLU A 116 -11.48 -1.39 -14.05
N ALA A 117 -10.28 -0.85 -13.94
CA ALA A 117 -9.12 -1.62 -13.46
C ALA A 117 -9.39 -2.22 -12.08
N VAL A 118 -9.84 -1.40 -11.13
CA VAL A 118 -10.12 -1.82 -9.76
C VAL A 118 -11.28 -2.82 -9.72
N LYS A 119 -12.37 -2.54 -10.43
CA LYS A 119 -13.54 -3.42 -10.48
C LYS A 119 -13.15 -4.81 -10.99
N ILE A 120 -12.43 -4.90 -12.11
CA ILE A 120 -11.99 -6.17 -12.69
C ILE A 120 -11.05 -6.90 -11.72
N ILE A 121 -9.99 -6.24 -11.25
CA ILE A 121 -8.99 -6.86 -10.36
C ILE A 121 -9.63 -7.40 -9.08
N THR A 122 -10.53 -6.62 -8.45
CA THR A 122 -11.16 -7.05 -7.20
C THR A 122 -12.24 -8.12 -7.43
N THR A 123 -12.92 -8.11 -8.58
CA THR A 123 -13.80 -9.21 -9.00
C THR A 123 -13.03 -10.51 -9.14
N GLU A 124 -11.90 -10.50 -9.87
CA GLU A 124 -11.06 -11.68 -10.06
C GLU A 124 -10.55 -12.22 -8.71
N VAL A 125 -10.07 -11.33 -7.83
CA VAL A 125 -9.67 -11.70 -6.46
C VAL A 125 -10.81 -12.37 -5.68
N ASN A 126 -12.05 -11.89 -5.83
CA ASN A 126 -13.22 -12.47 -5.16
C ASN A 126 -13.55 -13.88 -5.69
N LEU A 127 -13.46 -14.08 -7.01
CA LEU A 127 -13.77 -15.34 -7.68
C LEU A 127 -12.76 -16.47 -7.40
N LEU A 128 -11.52 -16.12 -7.03
CA LEU A 128 -10.50 -17.10 -6.66
C LEU A 128 -10.87 -17.79 -5.34
N ASN A 129 -10.74 -19.12 -5.30
CA ASN A 129 -11.26 -19.95 -4.21
C ASN A 129 -10.33 -20.06 -3.00
N ASP A 130 -9.04 -19.73 -3.14
CA ASP A 130 -8.07 -19.86 -2.05
C ASP A 130 -7.15 -18.64 -1.90
N SER A 131 -6.66 -18.46 -0.68
CA SER A 131 -5.81 -17.32 -0.29
C SER A 131 -4.48 -17.28 -1.04
N LYS A 132 -3.89 -18.43 -1.40
CA LYS A 132 -2.63 -18.47 -2.16
C LYS A 132 -2.86 -17.90 -3.55
N GLN A 133 -3.96 -18.28 -4.21
CA GLN A 133 -4.33 -17.77 -5.54
C GLN A 133 -4.60 -16.27 -5.51
N ARG A 134 -5.34 -15.78 -4.50
CA ARG A 134 -5.59 -14.34 -4.34
C ARG A 134 -4.31 -13.52 -4.20
N MET A 135 -3.37 -14.00 -3.37
CA MET A 135 -2.06 -13.37 -3.23
C MET A 135 -1.23 -13.46 -4.51
N LYS A 136 -1.25 -14.62 -5.18
CA LYS A 136 -0.58 -14.82 -6.47
C LYS A 136 -1.08 -13.81 -7.49
N TYR A 137 -2.39 -13.67 -7.64
CA TYR A 137 -2.99 -12.79 -8.63
C TYR A 137 -2.55 -11.33 -8.43
N LEU A 138 -2.64 -10.81 -7.20
CA LEU A 138 -2.20 -9.44 -6.93
C LEU A 138 -0.69 -9.24 -7.13
N MET A 139 0.14 -10.22 -6.76
CA MET A 139 1.60 -10.05 -6.83
C MET A 139 2.18 -10.32 -8.22
N ALA A 140 1.76 -11.41 -8.87
CA ALA A 140 2.31 -11.85 -10.14
C ALA A 140 1.62 -11.19 -11.33
N GLU A 141 0.28 -11.09 -11.31
CA GLU A 141 -0.49 -10.59 -12.45
C GLU A 141 -0.69 -9.06 -12.35
N CYS A 142 -0.96 -8.53 -11.15
CA CYS A 142 -1.15 -7.09 -10.95
C CYS A 142 0.15 -6.35 -10.53
N GLY A 143 1.25 -7.08 -10.32
CA GLY A 143 2.56 -6.49 -10.01
C GLY A 143 2.66 -5.78 -8.65
N PHE A 144 1.75 -6.05 -7.70
CA PHE A 144 1.86 -5.51 -6.34
C PHE A 144 2.99 -6.19 -5.56
N ARG A 145 3.75 -5.41 -4.80
CA ARG A 145 4.70 -5.96 -3.82
C ARG A 145 3.94 -6.51 -2.62
N LEU A 146 4.55 -7.45 -1.90
CA LEU A 146 3.97 -8.13 -0.74
C LEU A 146 3.28 -7.19 0.26
N PRO A 147 3.87 -6.05 0.70
CA PRO A 147 3.20 -5.17 1.67
C PRO A 147 1.88 -4.56 1.16
N MET A 148 1.79 -4.26 -0.13
CA MET A 148 0.58 -3.66 -0.70
C MET A 148 -0.47 -4.73 -1.01
N ALA A 149 -0.05 -5.86 -1.59
CA ALA A 149 -0.94 -6.98 -1.89
C ALA A 149 -1.62 -7.50 -0.61
N THR A 150 -0.84 -7.69 0.46
CA THR A 150 -1.38 -8.17 1.75
C THR A 150 -2.24 -7.11 2.44
N ALA A 151 -1.97 -5.81 2.28
CA ALA A 151 -2.85 -4.77 2.80
C ALA A 151 -4.22 -4.77 2.12
N ILE A 152 -4.26 -4.90 0.80
CA ILE A 152 -5.51 -5.07 0.03
C ILE A 152 -6.25 -6.31 0.54
N LEU A 153 -5.57 -7.46 0.61
CA LEU A 153 -6.20 -8.72 1.03
C LEU A 153 -6.63 -8.72 2.50
N THR A 154 -5.97 -7.96 3.37
CA THR A 154 -6.38 -7.84 4.78
C THR A 154 -7.73 -7.14 4.90
N VAL A 155 -8.00 -6.12 4.09
CA VAL A 155 -9.31 -5.45 4.08
C VAL A 155 -10.38 -6.36 3.45
N LEU A 156 -10.06 -7.05 2.36
CA LEU A 156 -11.02 -7.88 1.63
C LEU A 156 -11.31 -9.22 2.34
N PHE A 157 -10.32 -9.81 3.01
CA PHE A 157 -10.37 -11.13 3.66
C PHE A 157 -9.67 -11.10 5.04
N PRO A 158 -10.20 -10.36 6.02
CA PRO A 158 -9.55 -10.08 7.30
C PRO A 158 -9.27 -11.32 8.15
N ASP A 159 -10.02 -12.41 7.96
CA ASP A 159 -9.83 -13.65 8.71
C ASP A 159 -8.66 -14.50 8.18
N SER A 160 -8.20 -14.22 6.96
CA SER A 160 -7.17 -15.03 6.27
C SER A 160 -5.85 -14.31 6.05
N PHE A 161 -5.84 -12.98 6.18
CA PHE A 161 -4.68 -12.14 5.87
C PHE A 161 -4.41 -11.15 6.98
N THR A 162 -3.13 -10.84 7.15
CA THR A 162 -2.68 -9.66 7.88
C THR A 162 -1.71 -8.85 7.04
N VAL A 163 -1.58 -7.56 7.35
CA VAL A 163 -0.66 -6.67 6.64
C VAL A 163 0.76 -7.17 6.86
N TYR A 164 1.51 -7.40 5.79
CA TYR A 164 2.95 -7.52 5.92
C TYR A 164 3.54 -6.11 6.09
N ASP A 165 4.00 -5.79 7.30
CA ASP A 165 4.65 -4.52 7.63
C ASP A 165 6.04 -4.75 8.23
N VAL A 166 7.00 -3.93 7.81
CA VAL A 166 8.41 -4.04 8.25
C VAL A 166 8.55 -3.79 9.75
N ARG A 167 7.71 -2.94 10.34
CA ARG A 167 7.73 -2.68 11.80
C ARG A 167 7.28 -3.90 12.60
N VAL A 168 6.28 -4.62 12.09
CA VAL A 168 5.88 -5.89 12.69
C VAL A 168 6.99 -6.93 12.50
N CYS A 169 7.74 -6.89 11.39
CA CYS A 169 8.91 -7.73 11.23
C CYS A 169 10.01 -7.41 12.26
N ASP A 170 10.23 -6.13 12.61
CA ASP A 170 11.18 -5.71 13.65
C ASP A 170 10.80 -6.34 15.00
N VAL A 171 9.53 -6.19 15.41
CA VAL A 171 9.00 -6.76 16.66
C VAL A 171 9.10 -8.29 16.69
N LEU A 172 8.79 -8.95 15.58
CA LEU A 172 8.91 -10.42 15.47
C LEU A 172 10.39 -10.86 15.46
N GLN A 173 11.31 -10.03 14.99
CA GLN A 173 12.73 -10.34 14.98
C GLN A 173 13.32 -10.44 16.38
N GLU A 174 12.89 -9.57 17.30
CA GLU A 174 13.25 -9.66 18.71
C GLU A 174 12.79 -10.97 19.36
N GLN A 175 11.75 -11.59 18.80
CA GLN A 175 11.21 -12.89 19.23
C GLN A 175 11.84 -14.08 18.48
N GLY A 176 12.87 -13.84 17.67
CA GLY A 176 13.63 -14.87 16.96
C GLY A 176 13.14 -15.19 15.55
N TYR A 177 12.11 -14.51 15.04
CA TYR A 177 11.64 -14.68 13.66
C TYR A 177 12.48 -13.86 12.66
N LYS A 178 12.45 -14.20 11.37
CA LYS A 178 13.23 -13.49 10.33
C LYS A 178 12.42 -13.30 9.06
N PHE A 179 11.71 -12.18 8.95
CA PHE A 179 10.78 -11.92 7.85
C PHE A 179 11.13 -10.73 6.96
N HIS A 180 12.09 -9.86 7.30
CA HIS A 180 12.42 -8.65 6.51
C HIS A 180 12.71 -8.90 5.03
N SER A 181 13.28 -10.06 4.71
CA SER A 181 13.67 -10.44 3.35
C SER A 181 12.50 -10.80 2.41
N LEU A 182 11.24 -10.77 2.88
CA LEU A 182 10.09 -11.17 2.06
C LEU A 182 9.63 -10.06 1.09
N THR A 183 9.91 -8.79 1.41
CA THR A 183 9.41 -7.60 0.68
C THR A 183 9.79 -7.56 -0.82
N ASP A 184 10.99 -8.05 -1.14
CA ASP A 184 11.59 -7.94 -2.48
C ASP A 184 11.42 -9.20 -3.34
N ARG A 185 10.78 -10.23 -2.78
CA ARG A 185 10.60 -11.50 -3.47
C ARG A 185 9.43 -11.41 -4.44
N LYS A 186 9.61 -12.00 -5.62
CA LYS A 186 8.49 -12.33 -6.52
C LYS A 186 7.63 -13.42 -5.89
N PHE A 187 6.36 -13.48 -6.32
CA PHE A 187 5.49 -14.56 -5.88
C PHE A 187 6.09 -15.93 -6.22
N SER A 188 6.05 -16.84 -5.25
CA SER A 188 6.46 -18.23 -5.38
C SER A 188 5.78 -19.04 -4.28
N ASP A 189 5.73 -20.36 -4.45
CA ASP A 189 5.23 -21.27 -3.41
C ASP A 189 6.00 -21.11 -2.10
N ARG A 190 7.32 -20.88 -2.20
CA ARG A 190 8.16 -20.59 -1.03
C ARG A 190 7.76 -19.28 -0.34
N LEU A 191 7.51 -18.21 -1.10
CA LEU A 191 7.04 -16.94 -0.52
C LEU A 191 5.69 -17.12 0.17
N TRP A 192 4.78 -17.90 -0.40
CA TRP A 192 3.49 -18.21 0.23
C TRP A 192 3.67 -18.94 1.57
N GLU A 193 4.52 -19.96 1.62
CA GLU A 193 4.82 -20.66 2.89
C GLU A 193 5.47 -19.73 3.92
N ASP A 194 6.41 -18.87 3.50
CA ASP A 194 7.03 -17.89 4.39
C ASP A 194 6.02 -16.84 4.90
N TYR A 195 5.05 -16.42 4.06
CA TYR A 195 3.99 -15.52 4.47
C TYR A 195 2.98 -16.19 5.42
N LYS A 196 2.65 -17.48 5.24
CA LYS A 196 1.87 -18.24 6.23
C LYS A 196 2.62 -18.34 7.57
N ALA A 197 3.93 -18.55 7.53
CA ALA A 197 4.75 -18.54 8.75
C ALA A 197 4.72 -17.17 9.44
N TYR A 198 4.72 -16.09 8.67
CA TYR A 198 4.52 -14.72 9.18
C TYR A 198 3.13 -14.55 9.83
N ILE A 199 2.03 -14.97 9.20
CA ILE A 199 0.69 -14.95 9.81
C ILE A 199 0.67 -15.73 11.12
N ASN A 200 1.29 -16.91 11.15
CA ASN A 200 1.37 -17.73 12.35
C ASN A 200 2.16 -17.02 13.47
N ALA A 201 3.29 -16.40 13.14
CA ALA A 201 4.09 -15.62 14.09
C ALA A 201 3.26 -14.46 14.67
N VAL A 202 2.60 -13.66 13.82
CA VAL A 202 1.66 -12.62 14.28
C VAL A 202 0.58 -13.20 15.19
N SER A 203 0.06 -14.38 14.84
CA SER A 203 -1.03 -15.03 15.58
C SER A 203 -0.63 -15.49 16.99
N VAL A 204 0.61 -15.92 17.21
CA VAL A 204 1.09 -16.42 18.51
C VAL A 204 1.78 -15.36 19.36
N SER A 205 2.26 -14.27 18.74
CA SER A 205 3.00 -13.19 19.41
C SER A 205 2.11 -12.11 20.04
N ALA A 206 0.78 -12.24 19.92
CA ALA A 206 -0.20 -11.31 20.45
C ALA A 206 -1.31 -12.05 21.23
N PRO A 207 -2.09 -11.35 22.10
CA PRO A 207 -3.14 -11.96 22.90
C PRO A 207 -4.10 -12.83 22.09
N LYS A 208 -4.48 -13.98 22.65
CA LYS A 208 -5.19 -15.05 21.93
C LYS A 208 -6.59 -14.61 21.46
N GLU A 209 -7.23 -13.75 22.24
CA GLU A 209 -8.58 -13.22 22.06
C GLU A 209 -8.69 -12.21 20.91
N PHE A 210 -7.58 -11.66 20.43
CA PHE A 210 -7.60 -10.67 19.36
C PHE A 210 -7.88 -11.33 18.01
N CYS A 211 -8.65 -10.64 17.16
CA CYS A 211 -8.73 -11.00 15.76
C CYS A 211 -7.35 -10.81 15.10
N LEU A 212 -7.12 -11.44 13.94
CA LEU A 212 -5.83 -11.38 13.26
C LEU A 212 -5.38 -9.92 13.00
N ARG A 213 -6.33 -9.04 12.64
CA ARG A 213 -6.06 -7.62 12.45
C ARG A 213 -5.64 -6.90 13.74
N ASP A 214 -6.28 -7.20 14.87
CA ASP A 214 -5.94 -6.58 16.15
C ASP A 214 -4.62 -7.11 16.71
N LYS A 215 -4.26 -8.36 16.41
CA LYS A 215 -2.91 -8.88 16.68
C LYS A 215 -1.84 -8.09 15.94
N ASP A 216 -2.07 -7.78 14.67
CA ASP A 216 -1.18 -6.93 13.89
C ASP A 216 -1.08 -5.51 14.46
N LYS A 217 -2.21 -4.88 14.83
CA LYS A 217 -2.19 -3.57 15.50
C LYS A 217 -1.42 -3.61 16.80
N TYR A 218 -1.60 -4.65 17.60
CA TYR A 218 -0.94 -4.83 18.88
C TYR A 218 0.57 -4.88 18.72
N LEU A 219 1.06 -5.67 17.75
CA LEU A 219 2.49 -5.75 17.45
C LEU A 219 3.01 -4.43 16.88
N TRP A 220 2.29 -3.84 15.93
CA TRP A 220 2.68 -2.57 15.31
C TRP A 220 2.76 -1.42 16.30
N GLY A 221 1.83 -1.37 17.25
CA GLY A 221 1.68 -0.31 18.24
C GLY A 221 2.55 -0.48 19.49
N ASN A 222 3.38 -1.52 19.56
CA ASN A 222 4.26 -1.76 20.70
C ASN A 222 5.60 -1.02 20.53
N PRO A 223 5.82 0.13 21.21
CA PRO A 223 7.06 0.88 21.10
C PRO A 223 8.24 0.23 21.85
N PHE A 224 7.97 -0.76 22.71
CA PHE A 224 8.97 -1.38 23.60
C PHE A 224 9.61 -2.65 23.03
N MET A 225 9.27 -3.04 21.79
CA MET A 225 9.90 -4.15 21.07
C MET A 225 10.58 -3.69 19.77
N SER A 226 11.10 -2.47 19.80
CA SER A 226 11.99 -1.94 18.78
C SER A 226 13.04 -1.10 19.51
N SER A 227 13.98 -1.78 20.18
CA SER A 227 15.14 -1.15 20.85
C SER A 227 16.44 -1.84 20.45
#